data_AF-A0A6L9Q767-F1
#
_entry.id   AF-A0A6L9Q767-F1
#
_cell.length_a   1.000
_cell.length_b   1.000
_cell.length_c   1.000
_cell.angle_alpha   90.00
_cell.angle_beta   90.00
_cell.angle_gamma   90.00
#
_symmetry.space_group_name_H-M   'P 1'
#
loop_
_entity.id
_entity.type
_entity.pdbx_description
1 polymer ?
#
loop_
_entity_poly.entity_id
_entity_poly.type
_entity_poly.pdbx_seq_one_letter_code
_entity_poly.pdbx_strand_id
1 'polypeptide(L)'
;MIDWSWEPLPEPERRALRRLAVHAGGCTLDAAEAVGGTGAGELARLVDRSLVVRTEDGRYRLLETVAAYSLERLREAGEEDEHRRRHVAHYTALAEQAAERLRGPEQAHWLERLDQEAANLNAALAGATGFRLVNALGWYWYLRGRFGDARRALAEALSTERRPSPARTEAETWLTAFTMLVGESADSEELRKAALKDDRDPLARAKAEWLLSHVHWAYGDLASNEERVERALAVFRARADRWFTAAALASRAKFALGRGDLPAVARDAAESMAIFDELGDPWGRLEAADALARLAETTGDYDAAARHLRDGLRLAEELRMWPEVSFRLAGLGRVALLTGAVGEARDLHERALDLARRHAARSAEEFA
;
A
#
# COMPACT_ATOMS: atom_id res chain seq x y z
N MET A 1 -2.08 -14.35 39.07
CA MET A 1 -1.92 -15.80 38.80
C MET A 1 -0.98 -16.04 37.62
N ILE A 2 0.07 -15.22 37.43
CA ILE A 2 1.14 -15.45 36.43
C ILE A 2 2.49 -15.65 37.13
N ASP A 3 2.62 -15.22 38.39
CA ASP A 3 3.83 -15.32 39.20
C ASP A 3 4.40 -16.75 39.26
N TRP A 4 3.54 -17.77 39.31
CA TRP A 4 3.94 -19.20 39.31
C TRP A 4 4.67 -19.65 38.04
N SER A 5 4.49 -18.94 36.92
CA SER A 5 5.15 -19.21 35.63
C SER A 5 6.37 -18.30 35.39
N TRP A 6 6.46 -17.17 36.09
CA TRP A 6 7.51 -16.16 35.95
C TRP A 6 8.66 -16.33 36.95
N GLU A 7 8.36 -16.58 38.22
CA GLU A 7 9.38 -16.76 39.27
C GLU A 7 10.38 -17.89 38.98
N PRO A 8 9.97 -19.05 38.40
CA PRO A 8 10.89 -20.15 38.10
C PRO A 8 11.82 -19.88 36.92
N LEU A 9 11.58 -18.83 36.13
CA LEU A 9 12.37 -18.55 34.94
C LEU A 9 13.76 -18.04 35.31
N PRO A 10 14.84 -18.60 34.74
CA PRO A 10 16.16 -18.00 34.77
C PRO A 10 16.13 -16.55 34.26
N GLU A 11 17.01 -15.71 34.80
CA GLU A 11 17.05 -14.30 34.43
C GLU A 11 17.17 -14.03 32.91
N PRO A 12 17.96 -14.79 32.11
CA PRO A 12 17.98 -14.62 30.66
C PRO A 12 16.60 -14.78 29.99
N GLU A 13 15.78 -15.69 30.49
CA GLU A 13 14.45 -15.98 29.94
C GLU A 13 13.42 -14.95 30.39
N ARG A 14 13.49 -14.48 31.65
CA ARG A 14 12.68 -13.33 32.11
C ARG A 14 12.95 -12.08 31.30
N ARG A 15 14.23 -11.81 31.01
CA ARG A 15 14.64 -10.69 30.14
C ARG A 15 14.10 -10.86 28.72
N ALA A 16 14.24 -12.04 28.13
CA ALA A 16 13.69 -12.32 26.81
C ALA A 16 12.17 -12.09 26.77
N LEU A 17 11.44 -12.68 27.73
CA LEU A 17 9.98 -12.60 27.78
C LEU A 17 9.46 -11.15 27.92
N ARG A 18 10.04 -10.35 28.82
CA ARG A 18 9.65 -8.93 28.97
C ARG A 18 9.94 -8.09 27.73
N ARG A 19 11.05 -8.35 27.04
CA ARG A 19 11.45 -7.59 25.86
C ARG A 19 10.63 -7.94 24.62
N LEU A 20 10.20 -9.20 24.50
CA LEU A 20 9.28 -9.64 23.44
C LEU A 20 7.92 -8.94 23.52
N ALA A 21 7.49 -8.50 24.72
CA ALA A 21 6.20 -7.87 24.93
C ALA A 21 6.02 -6.52 24.23
N VAL A 22 7.09 -5.93 23.69
CA VAL A 22 7.01 -4.72 22.86
C VAL A 22 6.36 -5.00 21.49
N HIS A 23 6.33 -6.26 21.05
CA HIS A 23 5.71 -6.65 19.78
C HIS A 23 4.21 -6.92 19.92
N ALA A 24 3.40 -5.98 19.43
CA ALA A 24 1.93 -6.03 19.52
C ALA A 24 1.29 -7.22 18.77
N GLY A 25 1.98 -7.79 17.77
CA GLY A 25 1.48 -8.92 16.98
C GLY A 25 2.34 -10.19 17.06
N GLY A 26 3.26 -10.27 18.04
CA GLY A 26 4.39 -11.19 17.99
C GLY A 26 5.44 -10.76 16.97
N CYS A 27 6.46 -11.60 16.76
CA CYS A 27 7.62 -11.21 15.97
C CYS A 27 8.27 -12.41 15.26
N THR A 28 9.04 -12.11 14.21
CA THR A 28 10.00 -13.06 13.64
C THR A 28 11.21 -13.23 14.57
N LEU A 29 12.08 -14.21 14.29
CA LEU A 29 13.36 -14.36 14.97
C LEU A 29 14.22 -13.08 14.81
N ASP A 30 14.35 -12.57 13.58
CA ASP A 30 15.12 -11.36 13.28
C ASP A 30 14.63 -10.14 14.09
N ALA A 31 13.31 -10.01 14.24
CA ALA A 31 12.72 -8.93 15.03
C ALA A 31 12.96 -9.11 16.54
N ALA A 32 12.86 -10.34 17.05
CA ALA A 32 13.19 -10.66 18.45
C ALA A 32 14.65 -10.35 18.78
N GLU A 33 15.57 -10.64 17.86
CA GLU A 33 16.99 -10.35 18.01
C GLU A 33 17.27 -8.85 17.92
N ALA A 34 16.75 -8.17 16.88
CA ALA A 34 16.99 -6.74 16.67
C ALA A 34 16.40 -5.85 17.77
N VAL A 35 15.18 -6.16 18.21
CA VAL A 35 14.46 -5.34 19.20
C VAL A 35 14.80 -5.78 20.63
N GLY A 36 14.67 -7.07 20.92
CA GLY A 36 14.81 -7.62 22.27
C GLY A 36 16.22 -8.14 22.63
N GLY A 37 17.11 -8.31 21.65
CA GLY A 37 18.36 -9.06 21.86
C GLY A 37 18.11 -10.50 22.28
N THR A 38 16.98 -11.07 21.83
CA THR A 38 16.52 -12.41 22.21
C THR A 38 16.83 -13.38 21.09
N GLY A 39 17.75 -14.32 21.32
CA GLY A 39 18.17 -15.29 20.32
C GLY A 39 17.25 -16.51 20.23
N ALA A 40 17.51 -17.35 19.24
CA ALA A 40 16.76 -18.58 19.00
C ALA A 40 16.76 -19.55 20.20
N GLY A 41 17.86 -19.58 20.98
CA GLY A 41 17.98 -20.45 22.16
C GLY A 41 17.04 -20.04 23.30
N GLU A 42 16.90 -18.74 23.57
CA GLU A 42 15.92 -18.23 24.53
C GLU A 42 14.48 -18.49 24.06
N LEU A 43 14.19 -18.25 22.78
CA LEU A 43 12.85 -18.47 22.22
C LEU A 43 12.43 -19.94 22.31
N ALA A 44 13.31 -20.88 21.96
CA ALA A 44 13.04 -22.31 22.09
C ALA A 44 12.66 -22.68 23.53
N ARG A 45 13.44 -22.20 24.51
CA ARG A 45 13.17 -22.44 25.95
C ARG A 45 11.86 -21.82 26.44
N LEU A 46 11.45 -20.69 25.89
CA LEU A 46 10.16 -20.05 26.21
C LEU A 46 8.98 -20.78 25.56
N VAL A 47 9.19 -21.36 24.37
CA VAL A 47 8.22 -22.22 23.69
C VAL A 47 8.03 -23.54 24.45
N ASP A 48 9.12 -24.19 24.88
CA ASP A 48 9.07 -25.42 25.66
C ASP A 48 8.29 -25.24 26.98
N ARG A 49 8.32 -24.03 27.54
CA ARG A 49 7.57 -23.64 28.75
C ARG A 49 6.16 -23.11 28.47
N SER A 50 5.71 -23.13 27.21
CA SER A 50 4.38 -22.64 26.79
C SER A 50 4.11 -21.17 27.11
N LEU A 51 5.15 -20.35 27.27
CA LEU A 51 5.04 -18.90 27.49
C LEU A 51 5.03 -18.10 26.18
N VAL A 52 5.62 -18.69 25.15
CA VAL A 52 5.62 -18.20 23.78
C VAL A 52 5.08 -19.30 22.88
N VAL A 53 4.21 -18.95 21.94
CA VAL A 53 3.69 -19.86 20.94
C VAL A 53 4.39 -19.57 19.62
N ARG A 54 4.93 -20.62 18.98
CA ARG A 54 5.40 -20.54 17.60
C ARG A 54 4.24 -20.86 16.66
N THR A 55 3.82 -19.89 15.87
CA THR A 55 2.72 -20.04 14.90
C THR A 55 3.21 -20.73 13.62
N GLU A 56 2.27 -21.22 12.80
CA GLU A 56 2.57 -21.96 11.56
C GLU A 56 3.35 -21.11 10.54
N ASP A 57 3.13 -19.79 10.54
CA ASP A 57 3.89 -18.79 9.77
C ASP A 57 5.31 -18.53 10.34
N GLY A 58 5.72 -19.28 11.37
CA GLY A 58 7.04 -19.21 11.98
C GLY A 58 7.24 -18.07 12.98
N ARG A 59 6.19 -17.30 13.31
CA ARG A 59 6.26 -16.17 14.25
C ARG A 59 6.17 -16.62 15.71
N TYR A 60 6.73 -15.82 16.61
CA TYR A 60 6.70 -16.02 18.05
C TYR A 60 5.70 -15.06 18.67
N ARG A 61 4.67 -15.59 19.33
CA ARG A 61 3.60 -14.81 19.96
C ARG A 61 3.53 -15.09 21.46
N LEU A 62 3.40 -14.04 22.25
CA LEU A 62 3.06 -14.15 23.65
C LEU A 62 1.54 -14.37 23.79
N LEU A 63 1.13 -15.18 24.76
CA LEU A 63 -0.27 -15.19 25.18
C LEU A 63 -0.64 -13.83 25.75
N GLU A 64 -1.86 -13.34 25.52
CA GLU A 64 -2.28 -11.97 25.86
C GLU A 64 -2.00 -11.59 27.33
N THR A 65 -2.33 -12.49 28.26
CA THR A 65 -2.10 -12.30 29.70
C THR A 65 -0.61 -12.26 30.04
N VAL A 66 0.21 -13.08 29.38
CA VAL A 66 1.67 -13.09 29.52
C VAL A 66 2.27 -11.81 28.95
N ALA A 67 1.77 -11.32 27.82
CA ALA A 67 2.22 -10.08 27.19
C ALA A 67 1.97 -8.87 28.10
N ALA A 68 0.76 -8.74 28.65
CA ALA A 68 0.40 -7.65 29.56
C ALA A 68 1.32 -7.63 30.81
N TYR A 69 1.48 -8.79 31.45
CA TYR A 69 2.36 -8.94 32.61
C TYR A 69 3.84 -8.65 32.27
N SER A 70 4.30 -9.14 31.13
CA SER A 70 5.66 -8.94 30.63
C SER A 70 5.97 -7.47 30.35
N LEU A 71 4.98 -6.71 29.87
CA LEU A 71 5.10 -5.27 29.65
C LEU A 71 5.18 -4.48 30.96
N GLU A 72 4.46 -4.89 32.01
CA GLU A 72 4.61 -4.33 33.36
C GLU A 72 6.01 -4.58 33.92
N ARG A 73 6.52 -5.81 33.78
CA ARG A 73 7.89 -6.14 34.19
C ARG A 73 8.96 -5.39 33.39
N LEU A 74 8.70 -5.10 32.10
CA LEU A 74 9.59 -4.27 31.28
C LEU A 74 9.67 -2.82 31.79
N ARG A 75 8.53 -2.27 32.22
CA ARG A 75 8.43 -0.94 32.84
C ARG A 75 9.18 -0.84 34.15
N GLU A 76 8.95 -1.81 35.03
CA GLU A 76 9.62 -1.87 36.34
C GLU A 76 11.13 -2.02 36.21
N ALA A 77 11.60 -2.70 35.15
CA ALA A 77 13.02 -2.80 34.82
C ALA A 77 13.60 -1.50 34.21
N GLY A 78 12.76 -0.50 33.88
CA GLY A 78 13.19 0.75 33.24
C GLY A 78 13.63 0.58 31.79
N GLU A 79 13.27 -0.52 31.12
CA GLU A 79 13.76 -0.87 29.78
C GLU A 79 12.76 -0.50 28.65
N GLU A 80 11.53 -0.06 28.98
CA GLU A 80 10.46 0.16 27.98
C GLU A 80 10.86 1.16 26.89
N ASP A 81 11.40 2.33 27.26
CA ASP A 81 11.75 3.38 26.30
C ASP A 81 12.85 2.94 25.33
N GLU A 82 13.83 2.18 25.80
CA GLU A 82 14.91 1.66 24.95
C GLU A 82 14.35 0.69 23.89
N HIS A 83 13.55 -0.28 24.31
CA HIS A 83 13.03 -1.28 23.40
C HIS A 83 11.94 -0.71 22.48
N ARG A 84 11.15 0.28 22.92
CA ARG A 84 10.27 1.04 22.03
C ARG A 84 11.04 1.78 20.94
N ARG A 85 12.16 2.44 21.26
CA ARG A 85 13.02 3.08 20.24
C ARG A 85 13.58 2.06 19.25
N ARG A 86 14.07 0.91 19.73
CA ARG A 86 14.55 -0.18 18.87
C ARG A 86 13.45 -0.75 17.98
N HIS A 87 12.24 -0.91 18.53
CA HIS A 87 11.07 -1.35 17.79
C HIS A 87 10.74 -0.38 16.65
N VAL A 88 10.63 0.92 16.95
CA VAL A 88 10.41 1.96 15.93
C VAL A 88 11.48 1.91 14.85
N ALA A 89 12.77 1.81 15.23
CA ALA A 89 13.87 1.74 14.29
C ALA A 89 13.80 0.50 13.37
N HIS A 90 13.52 -0.68 13.95
CA HIS A 90 13.41 -1.93 13.20
C HIS A 90 12.26 -1.87 12.18
N TYR A 91 11.06 -1.45 12.60
CA TYR A 91 9.90 -1.41 11.73
C TYR A 91 9.95 -0.26 10.71
N THR A 92 10.67 0.82 11.00
CA THR A 92 10.99 1.85 10.01
C THR A 92 11.90 1.28 8.92
N ALA A 93 12.97 0.58 9.28
CA ALA A 93 13.87 -0.04 8.32
C ALA A 93 13.15 -1.10 7.45
N LEU A 94 12.25 -1.89 8.06
CA LEU A 94 11.42 -2.84 7.33
C LEU A 94 10.51 -2.14 6.31
N ALA A 95 9.84 -1.06 6.71
CA ALA A 95 8.96 -0.30 5.83
C ALA A 95 9.74 0.33 4.66
N GLU A 96 10.93 0.88 4.93
CA GLU A 96 11.81 1.44 3.89
C GLU A 96 12.28 0.38 2.89
N GLN A 97 12.69 -0.79 3.38
CA GLN A 97 13.04 -1.93 2.53
C GLN A 97 11.86 -2.36 1.66
N ALA A 98 10.66 -2.43 2.25
CA ALA A 98 9.46 -2.76 1.51
C ALA A 98 9.15 -1.70 0.45
N ALA A 99 9.28 -0.41 0.74
CA ALA A 99 9.02 0.67 -0.20
C ALA A 99 9.85 0.57 -1.49
N GLU A 100 11.07 0.04 -1.42
CA GLU A 100 11.92 -0.23 -2.58
C GLU A 100 11.48 -1.46 -3.39
N ARG A 101 10.83 -2.44 -2.75
CA ARG A 101 10.47 -3.74 -3.35
C ARG A 101 9.00 -3.86 -3.73
N LEU A 102 8.17 -2.93 -3.28
CA LEU A 102 6.78 -2.78 -3.70
C LEU A 102 6.63 -2.23 -5.13
N ARG A 103 7.73 -1.91 -5.82
CA ARG A 103 7.75 -1.48 -7.22
C ARG A 103 8.61 -2.45 -8.04
N GLY A 104 8.04 -3.60 -8.37
CA GLY A 104 8.75 -4.68 -9.07
C GLY A 104 8.17 -6.07 -8.78
N PRO A 105 8.93 -7.14 -9.04
CA PRO A 105 8.42 -8.51 -9.06
C PRO A 105 8.11 -9.08 -7.67
N GLU A 106 8.68 -8.51 -6.61
CA GLU A 106 8.46 -8.99 -5.23
C GLU A 106 7.25 -8.32 -4.56
N GLN A 107 6.46 -7.53 -5.30
CA GLN A 107 5.38 -6.71 -4.75
C GLN A 107 4.38 -7.51 -3.90
N ALA A 108 3.88 -8.65 -4.40
CA ALA A 108 2.92 -9.48 -3.66
C ALA A 108 3.52 -10.02 -2.34
N HIS A 109 4.77 -10.47 -2.37
CA HIS A 109 5.47 -10.98 -1.19
C HIS A 109 5.64 -9.89 -0.12
N TRP A 110 6.09 -8.69 -0.52
CA TRP A 110 6.31 -7.58 0.42
C TRP A 110 5.00 -7.01 0.97
N LEU A 111 3.94 -7.00 0.17
CA LEU A 111 2.60 -6.65 0.65
C LEU A 111 2.12 -7.62 1.73
N GLU A 112 2.24 -8.93 1.51
CA GLU A 112 1.87 -9.94 2.51
C GLU A 112 2.72 -9.82 3.78
N ARG A 113 4.02 -9.57 3.65
CA ARG A 113 4.90 -9.33 4.79
C ARG A 113 4.48 -8.09 5.61
N LEU A 114 4.11 -6.99 4.95
CA LEU A 114 3.61 -5.80 5.65
C LEU A 114 2.23 -6.04 6.29
N ASP A 115 1.36 -6.84 5.66
CA ASP A 115 0.07 -7.25 6.24
C ASP A 115 0.29 -8.03 7.55
N GLN A 116 1.24 -8.96 7.56
CA GLN A 116 1.60 -9.75 8.76
C GLN A 116 2.18 -8.88 9.88
N GLU A 117 2.88 -7.79 9.53
CA GLU A 117 3.48 -6.85 10.48
C GLU A 117 2.59 -5.67 10.83
N ALA A 118 1.33 -5.63 10.36
CA ALA A 118 0.44 -4.47 10.53
C ALA A 118 0.27 -4.03 12.00
N ALA A 119 0.15 -5.00 12.93
CA ALA A 119 0.06 -4.69 14.36
C ALA A 119 1.33 -4.01 14.90
N ASN A 120 2.50 -4.47 14.48
CA ASN A 120 3.78 -3.91 14.89
C ASN A 120 4.06 -2.57 14.20
N LEU A 121 3.70 -2.41 12.92
CA LEU A 121 3.79 -1.13 12.21
C LEU A 121 2.91 -0.06 12.88
N ASN A 122 1.68 -0.42 13.28
CA ASN A 122 0.81 0.48 14.04
C ASN A 122 1.40 0.86 15.40
N ALA A 123 1.97 -0.10 16.13
CA ALA A 123 2.65 0.18 17.40
C ALA A 123 3.90 1.06 17.21
N ALA A 124 4.63 0.89 16.11
CA ALA A 124 5.78 1.72 15.77
C ALA A 124 5.36 3.16 15.41
N LEU A 125 4.24 3.36 14.69
CA LEU A 125 3.73 4.69 14.36
C LEU A 125 3.46 5.54 15.61
N ALA A 126 2.89 4.94 16.66
CA ALA A 126 2.60 5.65 17.92
C ALA A 126 3.84 6.14 18.67
N GLY A 127 5.03 5.58 18.38
CA GLY A 127 6.31 5.99 18.97
C GLY A 127 7.27 6.64 17.98
N ALA A 128 6.89 6.74 16.70
CA ALA A 128 7.76 7.27 15.66
C ALA A 128 7.85 8.79 15.74
N THR A 129 9.03 9.32 15.45
CA THR A 129 9.25 10.76 15.26
C THR A 129 9.65 11.03 13.82
N GLY A 130 9.16 12.13 13.27
CA GLY A 130 9.40 12.54 11.89
C GLY A 130 8.65 11.72 10.85
N PHE A 131 9.12 11.76 9.60
CA PHE A 131 8.34 11.35 8.43
C PHE A 131 8.76 10.02 7.78
N ARG A 132 9.85 9.40 8.23
CA ARG A 132 10.43 8.20 7.58
C ARG A 132 9.44 7.05 7.47
N LEU A 133 8.85 6.64 8.60
CA LEU A 133 7.92 5.52 8.64
C LEU A 133 6.64 5.79 7.85
N VAL A 134 6.04 6.97 8.01
CA VAL A 134 4.78 7.32 7.31
C VAL A 134 4.98 7.45 5.79
N ASN A 135 6.12 7.99 5.32
CA ASN A 135 6.40 8.08 3.89
C ASN A 135 6.68 6.68 3.29
N ALA A 136 7.44 5.85 4.00
CA ALA A 136 7.72 4.48 3.57
C ALA A 136 6.44 3.63 3.44
N LEU A 137 5.45 3.85 4.31
CA LEU A 137 4.17 3.14 4.28
C LEU A 137 3.16 3.71 3.27
N GLY A 138 3.42 4.88 2.67
CA GLY A 138 2.49 5.55 1.76
C GLY A 138 2.01 4.65 0.62
N TRP A 139 2.92 4.02 -0.11
CA TRP A 139 2.56 3.15 -1.23
C TRP A 139 1.83 1.88 -0.79
N TYR A 140 2.23 1.29 0.35
CA TYR A 140 1.53 0.16 0.94
C TYR A 140 0.08 0.49 1.30
N TRP A 141 -0.15 1.63 1.95
CA TRP A 141 -1.51 2.07 2.28
C TRP A 141 -2.37 2.33 1.05
N TYR A 142 -1.77 2.86 -0.02
CA TYR A 142 -2.44 3.02 -1.30
C TYR A 142 -2.88 1.67 -1.87
N LEU A 143 -1.95 0.72 -2.03
CA LEU A 143 -2.22 -0.60 -2.59
C LEU A 143 -3.23 -1.42 -1.77
N ARG A 144 -3.30 -1.20 -0.46
CA ARG A 144 -4.24 -1.88 0.45
C ARG A 144 -5.54 -1.14 0.70
N GLY A 145 -5.74 0.03 0.10
CA GLY A 145 -6.95 0.84 0.35
C GLY A 145 -7.05 1.36 1.80
N ARG A 146 -5.95 1.41 2.56
CA ARG A 146 -5.94 1.78 3.99
C ARG A 146 -5.89 3.30 4.19
N PHE A 147 -6.69 4.03 3.43
CA PHE A 147 -6.61 5.50 3.32
C PHE A 147 -6.92 6.19 4.66
N GLY A 148 -7.90 5.69 5.42
CA GLY A 148 -8.27 6.25 6.73
C GLY A 148 -7.15 6.13 7.77
N ASP A 149 -6.50 4.97 7.83
CA ASP A 149 -5.35 4.73 8.71
C ASP A 149 -4.18 5.62 8.33
N ALA A 150 -3.86 5.69 7.03
CA ALA A 150 -2.82 6.54 6.49
C ALA A 150 -3.04 8.02 6.84
N ARG A 151 -4.26 8.51 6.64
CA ARG A 151 -4.62 9.92 6.89
C ARG A 151 -4.44 10.29 8.36
N ARG A 152 -4.83 9.41 9.29
CA ARG A 152 -4.62 9.63 10.73
C ARG A 152 -3.12 9.70 11.07
N ALA A 153 -2.34 8.71 10.63
CA ALA A 153 -0.91 8.64 10.92
C ALA A 153 -0.11 9.80 10.32
N LEU A 154 -0.39 10.19 9.07
CA LEU A 154 0.25 11.32 8.41
C LEU A 154 -0.10 12.65 9.07
N ALA A 155 -1.38 12.86 9.44
CA ALA A 155 -1.82 14.07 10.12
C ALA A 155 -1.16 14.22 11.50
N GLU A 156 -1.02 13.12 12.25
CA GLU A 156 -0.32 13.09 13.53
C GLU A 156 1.16 13.50 13.35
N ALA A 157 1.89 12.86 12.44
CA ALA A 157 3.30 13.18 12.17
C ALA A 157 3.50 14.65 11.73
N LEU A 158 2.60 15.17 10.89
CA LEU A 158 2.63 16.55 10.41
C LEU A 158 2.32 17.59 11.52
N SER A 159 1.59 17.18 12.56
CA SER A 159 1.28 18.01 13.72
C SER A 159 2.47 18.16 14.68
N THR A 160 3.29 17.11 14.81
CA THR A 160 4.43 17.05 15.73
C THR A 160 5.67 17.77 15.21
N GLU A 161 5.98 17.67 13.92
CA GLU A 161 7.19 18.27 13.33
C GLU A 161 6.84 19.35 12.31
N ARG A 162 6.97 20.63 12.68
CA ARG A 162 6.56 21.77 11.84
C ARG A 162 7.63 22.30 10.87
N ARG A 163 8.87 21.81 10.96
CA ARG A 163 9.96 22.34 10.15
C ARG A 163 9.79 21.92 8.68
N PRO A 164 9.92 22.85 7.71
CA PRO A 164 9.91 22.48 6.29
C PRO A 164 11.09 21.56 5.96
N SER A 165 10.80 20.43 5.32
CA SER A 165 11.79 19.46 4.83
C SER A 165 11.23 18.70 3.63
N PRO A 166 12.07 18.12 2.74
CA PRO A 166 11.58 17.29 1.64
C PRO A 166 10.70 16.13 2.11
N ALA A 167 11.05 15.49 3.23
CA ALA A 167 10.27 14.40 3.81
C ALA A 167 8.89 14.89 4.31
N ARG A 168 8.80 16.12 4.83
CA ARG A 168 7.52 16.74 5.17
C ARG A 168 6.67 16.99 3.92
N THR A 169 7.26 17.51 2.84
CA THR A 169 6.55 17.74 1.56
C THR A 169 5.99 16.43 1.00
N GLU A 170 6.75 15.34 1.07
CA GLU A 170 6.27 14.01 0.68
C GLU A 170 5.12 13.53 1.57
N ALA A 171 5.19 13.70 2.89
CA ALA A 171 4.10 13.38 3.80
C ALA A 171 2.84 14.23 3.53
N GLU A 172 3.00 15.52 3.24
CA GLU A 172 1.90 16.41 2.81
C GLU A 172 1.26 15.91 1.51
N THR A 173 2.08 15.44 0.55
CA THR A 173 1.60 14.85 -0.72
C THR A 173 0.77 13.59 -0.49
N TRP A 174 1.26 12.66 0.34
CA TRP A 174 0.50 11.45 0.71
C TRP A 174 -0.80 11.80 1.43
N LEU A 175 -0.76 12.73 2.38
CA LEU A 175 -1.95 13.14 3.11
C LEU A 175 -3.00 13.72 2.15
N THR A 176 -2.59 14.55 1.21
CA THR A 176 -3.46 15.11 0.18
C THR A 176 -4.04 14.00 -0.71
N ALA A 177 -3.21 13.08 -1.20
CA ALA A 177 -3.67 11.95 -2.03
C ALA A 177 -4.74 11.11 -1.31
N PHE A 178 -4.53 10.75 -0.04
CA PHE A 178 -5.51 9.98 0.73
C PHE A 178 -6.75 10.80 1.12
N THR A 179 -6.62 12.11 1.27
CA THR A 179 -7.77 12.98 1.49
C THR A 179 -8.67 13.02 0.26
N MET A 180 -8.07 13.09 -0.94
CA MET A 180 -8.79 13.02 -2.22
C MET A 180 -9.43 11.65 -2.47
N LEU A 181 -8.77 10.55 -2.08
CA LEU A 181 -9.32 9.20 -2.22
C LEU A 181 -10.49 8.91 -1.26
N VAL A 182 -10.52 9.52 -0.07
CA VAL A 182 -11.59 9.31 0.91
C VAL A 182 -12.77 10.27 0.70
N GLY A 183 -12.53 11.45 0.14
CA GLY A 183 -13.52 12.52 0.04
C GLY A 183 -13.88 12.88 -1.39
N GLU A 184 -15.19 12.98 -1.65
CA GLU A 184 -15.82 13.64 -2.82
C GLU A 184 -15.60 15.17 -2.80
N SER A 185 -14.37 15.63 -2.53
CA SER A 185 -14.09 17.06 -2.42
C SER A 185 -14.15 17.71 -3.81
N ALA A 186 -15.11 18.60 -4.01
CA ALA A 186 -15.19 19.51 -5.16
C ALA A 186 -13.97 20.45 -5.28
N ASP A 187 -13.17 20.60 -4.22
CA ASP A 187 -12.01 21.49 -4.18
C ASP A 187 -10.67 20.74 -4.11
N SER A 188 -10.50 19.81 -5.04
CA SER A 188 -9.26 19.04 -5.18
C SER A 188 -8.08 19.89 -5.67
N GLU A 189 -8.35 21.03 -6.30
CA GLU A 189 -7.33 21.94 -6.79
C GLU A 189 -6.67 22.75 -5.68
N GLU A 190 -7.40 23.26 -4.68
CA GLU A 190 -6.77 23.94 -3.55
C GLU A 190 -5.89 22.99 -2.72
N LEU A 191 -6.35 21.74 -2.51
CA LEU A 191 -5.54 20.70 -1.87
C LEU A 191 -4.25 20.41 -2.65
N ARG A 192 -4.34 20.32 -3.97
CA ARG A 192 -3.19 20.08 -4.86
C ARG A 192 -2.22 21.26 -4.84
N LYS A 193 -2.69 22.51 -4.91
CA LYS A 193 -1.85 23.71 -4.81
C LYS A 193 -1.07 23.74 -3.49
N ALA A 194 -1.72 23.40 -2.38
CA ALA A 194 -1.06 23.38 -1.07
C ALA A 194 0.06 22.32 -0.99
N ALA A 195 -0.15 21.15 -1.60
CA ALA A 195 0.85 20.06 -1.64
C ALA A 195 2.01 20.34 -2.61
N LEU A 196 1.75 21.06 -3.72
CA LEU A 196 2.73 21.34 -4.77
C LEU A 196 3.42 22.71 -4.64
N LYS A 197 3.38 23.33 -3.45
CA LYS A 197 4.00 24.65 -3.20
C LYS A 197 5.54 24.64 -3.24
N ASP A 198 6.15 23.48 -3.06
CA ASP A 198 7.60 23.30 -3.00
C ASP A 198 8.14 22.88 -4.37
N ASP A 199 8.99 23.72 -4.97
CA ASP A 199 9.55 23.53 -6.31
C ASP A 199 11.07 23.27 -6.30
N ARG A 200 11.65 22.97 -5.13
CA ARG A 200 13.11 22.84 -4.99
C ARG A 200 13.67 21.57 -5.63
N ASP A 201 12.87 20.51 -5.70
CA ASP A 201 13.24 19.25 -6.34
C ASP A 201 12.25 18.91 -7.48
N PRO A 202 12.66 19.11 -8.74
CA PRO A 202 11.81 18.82 -9.90
C PRO A 202 11.35 17.36 -9.97
N LEU A 203 12.14 16.40 -9.48
CA LEU A 203 11.75 14.99 -9.49
C LEU A 203 10.70 14.70 -8.42
N ALA A 204 10.89 15.22 -7.20
CA ALA A 204 9.89 15.09 -6.14
C ALA A 204 8.56 15.74 -6.55
N ARG A 205 8.62 16.93 -7.18
CA ARG A 205 7.43 17.60 -7.72
C ARG A 205 6.76 16.77 -8.82
N ALA A 206 7.51 16.22 -9.77
CA ALA A 206 6.95 15.36 -10.82
C ALA A 206 6.26 14.12 -10.23
N LYS A 207 6.85 13.48 -9.22
CA LYS A 207 6.23 12.34 -8.51
C LYS A 207 4.93 12.73 -7.81
N ALA A 208 4.91 13.90 -7.17
CA ALA A 208 3.71 14.43 -6.52
C ALA A 208 2.62 14.81 -7.54
N GLU A 209 2.98 15.48 -8.63
CA GLU A 209 2.06 15.81 -9.74
C GLU A 209 1.43 14.56 -10.33
N TRP A 210 2.24 13.54 -10.63
CA TRP A 210 1.75 12.26 -11.11
C TRP A 210 0.82 11.57 -10.10
N LEU A 211 1.25 11.42 -8.84
CA LEU A 211 0.45 10.73 -7.82
C LEU A 211 -0.91 11.41 -7.62
N LEU A 212 -0.93 12.75 -7.48
CA LEU A 212 -2.15 13.51 -7.26
C LEU A 212 -3.06 13.51 -8.49
N SER A 213 -2.52 13.49 -9.71
CA SER A 213 -3.32 13.32 -10.92
C SER A 213 -3.84 11.88 -11.04
N HIS A 214 -3.05 10.87 -10.67
CA HIS A 214 -3.43 9.45 -10.75
C HIS A 214 -4.59 9.10 -9.83
N VAL A 215 -4.51 9.50 -8.55
CA VAL A 215 -5.53 9.13 -7.55
C VAL A 215 -6.88 9.81 -7.76
N HIS A 216 -6.93 10.85 -8.59
CA HIS A 216 -8.14 11.65 -8.82
C HIS A 216 -8.31 12.05 -10.29
N TRP A 217 -7.94 11.14 -11.20
CA TRP A 217 -7.86 11.42 -12.63
C TRP A 217 -9.23 11.72 -13.27
N ALA A 218 -10.32 11.13 -12.76
CA ALA A 218 -11.66 11.21 -13.33
C ALA A 218 -12.51 12.38 -12.82
N TYR A 219 -11.97 13.24 -11.96
CA TYR A 219 -12.70 14.37 -11.38
C TYR A 219 -11.84 15.66 -11.41
N GLY A 220 -12.52 16.81 -11.32
CA GLY A 220 -11.88 18.11 -11.44
C GLY A 220 -11.56 18.49 -12.89
N ASP A 221 -10.57 19.37 -13.07
CA ASP A 221 -10.12 19.81 -14.40
C ASP A 221 -9.20 18.77 -15.04
N LEU A 222 -9.78 17.99 -15.97
CA LEU A 222 -9.07 16.93 -16.70
C LEU A 222 -7.90 17.48 -17.54
N ALA A 223 -8.04 18.66 -18.13
CA ALA A 223 -6.99 19.25 -18.98
C ALA A 223 -5.78 19.63 -18.11
N SER A 224 -6.02 20.29 -16.98
CA SER A 224 -4.97 20.60 -16.01
C SER A 224 -4.28 19.35 -15.45
N ASN A 225 -5.01 18.25 -15.25
CA ASN A 225 -4.44 16.98 -14.81
C ASN A 225 -3.57 16.32 -15.89
N GLU A 226 -4.00 16.37 -17.16
CA GLU A 226 -3.24 15.87 -18.31
C GLU A 226 -1.92 16.64 -18.46
N GLU A 227 -1.96 17.97 -18.44
CA GLU A 227 -0.75 18.81 -18.51
C GLU A 227 0.27 18.51 -17.40
N ARG A 228 -0.20 18.23 -16.17
CA ARG A 228 0.65 17.81 -15.06
C ARG A 228 1.31 16.46 -15.32
N VAL A 229 0.55 15.49 -15.82
CA VAL A 229 1.11 14.18 -16.17
C VAL A 229 2.11 14.28 -17.33
N GLU A 230 1.86 15.13 -18.32
CA GLU A 230 2.81 15.37 -19.41
C GLU A 230 4.12 16.00 -18.93
N ARG A 231 4.04 17.02 -18.06
CA ARG A 231 5.23 17.62 -17.43
C ARG A 231 5.99 16.58 -16.59
N ALA A 232 5.30 15.79 -15.79
CA ALA A 232 5.91 14.74 -14.98
C ALA A 232 6.59 13.67 -15.86
N LEU A 233 5.93 13.22 -16.93
CA LEU A 233 6.47 12.25 -17.90
C LEU A 233 7.77 12.76 -18.56
N ALA A 234 7.83 14.04 -18.91
CA ALA A 234 9.06 14.64 -19.47
C ALA A 234 10.22 14.58 -18.46
N VAL A 235 9.96 14.86 -17.18
CA VAL A 235 10.96 14.75 -16.10
C VAL A 235 11.41 13.30 -15.91
N PHE A 236 10.48 12.35 -15.87
CA PHE A 236 10.81 10.92 -15.68
C PHE A 236 11.67 10.37 -16.83
N ARG A 237 11.32 10.72 -18.08
CA ARG A 237 12.12 10.35 -19.27
C ARG A 237 13.52 10.96 -19.22
N ALA A 238 13.66 12.24 -18.87
CA ALA A 238 14.96 12.89 -18.74
C ALA A 238 15.84 12.28 -17.64
N ARG A 239 15.23 11.66 -16.62
CA ARG A 239 15.93 10.97 -15.52
C ARG A 239 16.09 9.46 -15.75
N ALA A 240 15.60 8.94 -16.88
CA ALA A 240 15.53 7.49 -17.14
C ALA A 240 14.82 6.70 -16.02
N ASP A 241 13.86 7.32 -15.32
CA ASP A 241 13.07 6.67 -14.29
C ASP A 241 11.99 5.81 -14.95
N ARG A 242 12.33 4.53 -15.20
CA ARG A 242 11.50 3.61 -15.98
C ARG A 242 10.12 3.38 -15.35
N TRP A 243 10.07 3.20 -14.03
CA TRP A 243 8.83 2.90 -13.33
C TRP A 243 7.86 4.07 -13.41
N PHE A 244 8.33 5.29 -13.10
CA PHE A 244 7.47 6.48 -13.19
C PHE A 244 7.15 6.88 -14.64
N THR A 245 8.02 6.58 -15.60
CA THR A 245 7.72 6.75 -17.03
C THR A 245 6.54 5.87 -17.44
N ALA A 246 6.57 4.58 -17.11
CA ALA A 246 5.48 3.65 -17.43
C ALA A 246 4.18 4.02 -16.72
N ALA A 247 4.26 4.42 -15.45
CA ALA A 247 3.10 4.86 -14.67
C ALA A 247 2.45 6.12 -15.26
N ALA A 248 3.25 7.11 -15.67
CA ALA A 248 2.74 8.33 -16.30
C ALA A 248 2.16 8.06 -17.70
N LEU A 249 2.71 7.11 -18.46
CA LEU A 249 2.14 6.66 -19.73
C LEU A 249 0.76 6.01 -19.53
N ALA A 250 0.60 5.16 -18.51
CA ALA A 250 -0.71 4.58 -18.17
C ALA A 250 -1.73 5.67 -17.82
N SER A 251 -1.35 6.66 -17.00
CA SER A 251 -2.22 7.81 -16.69
C SER A 251 -2.57 8.63 -17.94
N ARG A 252 -1.60 8.89 -18.83
CA ARG A 252 -1.85 9.62 -20.09
C ARG A 252 -2.78 8.85 -21.03
N ALA A 253 -2.67 7.53 -21.10
CA ALA A 253 -3.60 6.68 -21.85
C ALA A 253 -5.04 6.82 -21.33
N LYS A 254 -5.26 6.98 -20.01
CA LYS A 254 -6.60 7.23 -19.45
C LYS A 254 -7.18 8.59 -19.88
N PHE A 255 -6.36 9.64 -19.94
CA PHE A 255 -6.80 10.94 -20.47
C PHE A 255 -7.09 10.89 -21.96
N ALA A 256 -6.25 10.19 -22.75
CA ALA A 256 -6.49 9.96 -24.17
C ALA A 256 -7.81 9.20 -24.42
N LEU A 257 -8.16 8.22 -23.59
CA LEU A 257 -9.47 7.55 -23.62
C LEU A 257 -10.62 8.54 -23.41
N GLY A 258 -10.48 9.47 -22.45
CA GLY A 258 -11.48 10.52 -22.21
C GLY A 258 -11.69 11.46 -23.39
N ARG A 259 -10.63 11.71 -24.18
CA ARG A 259 -10.68 12.51 -25.42
C ARG A 259 -11.10 11.71 -26.66
N GLY A 260 -11.22 10.38 -26.56
CA GLY A 260 -11.47 9.50 -27.71
C GLY A 260 -10.28 9.33 -28.66
N ASP A 261 -9.06 9.68 -28.22
CA ASP A 261 -7.83 9.57 -29.01
C ASP A 261 -7.28 8.13 -28.96
N LEU A 262 -8.00 7.21 -29.59
CA LEU A 262 -7.69 5.77 -29.58
C LEU A 262 -6.26 5.43 -30.03
N PRO A 263 -5.67 6.09 -31.05
CA PRO A 263 -4.26 5.86 -31.40
C PRO A 263 -3.29 6.21 -30.28
N ALA A 264 -3.51 7.31 -29.55
CA ALA A 264 -2.68 7.66 -28.41
C ALA A 264 -2.83 6.66 -27.25
N VAL A 265 -4.04 6.16 -27.02
CA VAL A 265 -4.30 5.08 -26.04
C VAL A 265 -3.48 3.84 -26.38
N ALA A 266 -3.56 3.37 -27.63
CA ALA A 266 -2.86 2.18 -28.09
C ALA A 266 -1.35 2.30 -27.88
N ARG A 267 -0.76 3.44 -28.29
CA ARG A 267 0.67 3.69 -28.16
C ARG A 267 1.11 3.72 -26.70
N ASP A 268 0.45 4.55 -25.88
CA ASP A 268 0.91 4.81 -24.52
C ASP A 268 0.67 3.62 -23.58
N ALA A 269 -0.48 2.93 -23.72
CA ALA A 269 -0.76 1.75 -22.93
C ALA A 269 0.14 0.56 -23.31
N ALA A 270 0.46 0.38 -24.59
CA ALA A 270 1.39 -0.66 -25.02
C ALA A 270 2.83 -0.38 -24.56
N GLU A 271 3.31 0.87 -24.66
CA GLU A 271 4.63 1.26 -24.13
C GLU A 271 4.70 1.08 -22.61
N SER A 272 3.64 1.46 -21.88
CA SER A 272 3.52 1.25 -20.45
C SER A 272 3.56 -0.24 -20.08
N MET A 273 2.75 -1.07 -20.76
CA MET A 273 2.70 -2.52 -20.54
C MET A 273 4.07 -3.16 -20.75
N ALA A 274 4.74 -2.86 -21.86
CA ALA A 274 6.06 -3.42 -22.16
C ALA A 274 7.10 -3.10 -21.08
N ILE A 275 7.11 -1.86 -20.56
CA ILE A 275 8.01 -1.49 -19.47
C ILE A 275 7.66 -2.24 -18.18
N PHE A 276 6.37 -2.34 -17.82
CA PHE A 276 5.98 -3.04 -16.60
C PHE A 276 6.14 -4.56 -16.67
N ASP A 277 6.04 -5.17 -17.86
CA ASP A 277 6.42 -6.55 -18.11
C ASP A 277 7.91 -6.77 -17.84
N GLU A 278 8.78 -5.90 -18.35
CA GLU A 278 10.23 -5.96 -18.08
C GLU A 278 10.58 -5.73 -16.61
N LEU A 279 9.86 -4.83 -15.93
CA LEU A 279 10.03 -4.58 -14.50
C LEU A 279 9.41 -5.68 -13.62
N GLY A 280 8.59 -6.56 -14.20
CA GLY A 280 7.84 -7.56 -13.48
C GLY A 280 6.82 -6.99 -12.50
N ASP A 281 6.36 -5.75 -12.67
CA ASP A 281 5.49 -5.05 -11.70
C ASP A 281 4.01 -5.45 -11.90
N PRO A 282 3.37 -6.18 -10.96
CA PRO A 282 1.99 -6.62 -11.13
C PRO A 282 0.97 -5.46 -11.15
N TRP A 283 1.14 -4.47 -10.28
CA TRP A 283 0.26 -3.29 -10.24
C TRP A 283 0.36 -2.46 -11.52
N GLY A 284 1.57 -2.23 -12.04
CA GLY A 284 1.78 -1.46 -13.26
C GLY A 284 1.18 -2.15 -14.49
N ARG A 285 1.30 -3.48 -14.57
CA ARG A 285 0.63 -4.28 -15.61
C ARG A 285 -0.89 -4.20 -15.51
N LEU A 286 -1.44 -4.23 -14.30
CA LEU A 286 -2.88 -4.02 -14.06
C LEU A 286 -3.34 -2.63 -14.57
N GLU A 287 -2.58 -1.57 -14.27
CA GLU A 287 -2.89 -0.20 -14.72
C GLU A 287 -2.83 -0.04 -16.25
N ALA A 288 -1.83 -0.64 -16.91
CA ALA A 288 -1.72 -0.61 -18.37
C ALA A 288 -2.80 -1.47 -19.06
N ALA A 289 -3.15 -2.62 -18.47
CA ALA A 289 -4.20 -3.51 -18.98
C ALA A 289 -5.57 -2.84 -19.01
N ASP A 290 -5.86 -1.95 -18.05
CA ASP A 290 -7.12 -1.19 -18.01
C ASP A 290 -7.36 -0.38 -19.29
N ALA A 291 -6.34 0.37 -19.71
CA ALA A 291 -6.44 1.20 -20.90
C ALA A 291 -6.55 0.36 -22.19
N LEU A 292 -5.81 -0.75 -22.28
CA LEU A 292 -5.90 -1.69 -23.40
C LEU A 292 -7.26 -2.39 -23.48
N ALA A 293 -7.82 -2.81 -22.33
CA ALA A 293 -9.15 -3.40 -22.27
C ALA A 293 -10.23 -2.43 -22.77
N ARG A 294 -10.19 -1.17 -22.31
CA ARG A 294 -11.13 -0.13 -22.73
C ARG A 294 -10.98 0.25 -24.21
N LEU A 295 -9.75 0.27 -24.72
CA LEU A 295 -9.50 0.46 -26.15
C LEU A 295 -10.16 -0.65 -26.97
N ALA A 296 -9.91 -1.92 -26.62
CA ALA A 296 -10.47 -3.08 -27.30
C ALA A 296 -12.01 -3.12 -27.21
N GLU A 297 -12.58 -2.77 -26.06
CA GLU A 297 -14.03 -2.62 -25.87
C GLU A 297 -14.61 -1.56 -26.82
N THR A 298 -13.93 -0.42 -26.95
CA THR A 298 -14.37 0.70 -27.81
C THR A 298 -14.25 0.38 -29.30
N THR A 299 -13.25 -0.41 -29.71
CA THR A 299 -13.06 -0.80 -31.12
C THR A 299 -13.84 -2.06 -31.52
N GLY A 300 -14.53 -2.70 -30.58
CA GLY A 300 -15.32 -3.91 -30.81
C GLY A 300 -14.52 -5.21 -30.82
N ASP A 301 -13.25 -5.19 -30.43
CA ASP A 301 -12.45 -6.41 -30.21
C ASP A 301 -12.73 -6.96 -28.80
N TYR A 302 -13.94 -7.51 -28.64
CA TYR A 302 -14.42 -8.02 -27.36
C TYR A 302 -13.60 -9.20 -26.83
N ASP A 303 -12.98 -9.98 -27.72
CA ASP A 303 -12.08 -11.06 -27.32
C ASP A 303 -10.79 -10.51 -26.69
N ALA A 304 -10.19 -9.47 -27.28
CA ALA A 304 -9.05 -8.79 -26.68
C ALA A 304 -9.41 -8.09 -25.37
N ALA A 305 -10.57 -7.41 -25.33
CA ALA A 305 -11.06 -6.78 -24.10
C ALA A 305 -11.18 -7.81 -22.96
N ALA A 306 -11.82 -8.95 -23.23
CA ALA A 306 -11.99 -10.02 -22.25
C ALA A 306 -10.64 -10.61 -21.79
N ARG A 307 -9.64 -10.76 -22.68
CA ARG A 307 -8.30 -11.23 -22.30
C ARG A 307 -7.63 -10.25 -21.33
N HIS A 308 -7.56 -8.97 -21.67
CA HIS A 308 -6.95 -7.95 -20.81
C HIS A 308 -7.65 -7.85 -19.45
N LEU A 309 -8.98 -7.94 -19.41
CA LEU A 309 -9.74 -7.93 -18.16
C LEU A 309 -9.47 -9.18 -17.30
N ARG A 310 -9.34 -10.37 -17.90
CA ARG A 310 -9.00 -11.61 -17.16
C ARG A 310 -7.58 -11.61 -16.63
N ASP A 311 -6.63 -11.08 -17.41
CA ASP A 311 -5.25 -10.91 -16.95
C ASP A 311 -5.18 -9.91 -15.78
N GLY A 312 -5.84 -8.77 -15.91
CA GLY A 312 -5.97 -7.78 -14.84
C GLY A 312 -6.67 -8.34 -13.59
N LEU A 313 -7.74 -9.11 -13.77
CA LEU A 313 -8.44 -9.77 -12.66
C LEU A 313 -7.50 -10.64 -11.83
N ARG A 314 -6.69 -11.49 -12.50
CA ARG A 314 -5.71 -12.35 -11.83
C ARG A 314 -4.69 -11.56 -11.02
N LEU A 315 -4.15 -10.47 -11.61
CA LEU A 315 -3.18 -9.60 -10.93
C LEU A 315 -3.82 -8.89 -9.73
N ALA A 316 -5.06 -8.40 -9.87
CA ALA A 316 -5.79 -7.77 -8.77
C ALA A 316 -6.07 -8.75 -7.63
N GLU A 317 -6.40 -10.02 -7.92
CA GLU A 317 -6.56 -11.08 -6.92
C GLU A 317 -5.24 -11.43 -6.23
N GLU A 318 -4.15 -11.57 -6.99
CA GLU A 318 -2.80 -11.82 -6.47
C GLU A 318 -2.38 -10.72 -5.48
N LEU A 319 -2.61 -9.47 -5.86
CA LEU A 319 -2.33 -8.31 -5.01
C LEU A 319 -3.37 -8.08 -3.92
N ARG A 320 -4.49 -8.81 -3.91
CA ARG A 320 -5.64 -8.59 -3.01
C ARG A 320 -6.19 -7.16 -3.08
N MET A 321 -6.20 -6.57 -4.27
CA MET A 321 -6.78 -5.26 -4.57
C MET A 321 -8.28 -5.42 -4.90
N TRP A 322 -9.09 -5.67 -3.89
CA TRP A 322 -10.50 -6.05 -4.07
C TRP A 322 -11.38 -5.05 -4.86
N PRO A 323 -11.21 -3.72 -4.73
CA PRO A 323 -11.90 -2.78 -5.62
C PRO A 323 -11.57 -3.01 -7.10
N GLU A 324 -10.31 -3.29 -7.41
CA GLU A 324 -9.86 -3.59 -8.77
C GLU A 324 -10.42 -4.93 -9.28
N VAL A 325 -10.52 -5.95 -8.41
CA VAL A 325 -11.19 -7.21 -8.75
C VAL A 325 -12.65 -6.94 -9.15
N SER A 326 -13.36 -6.09 -8.40
CA SER A 326 -14.74 -5.69 -8.71
C SER A 326 -14.85 -4.98 -10.07
N PHE A 327 -14.00 -3.98 -10.35
CA PHE A 327 -14.02 -3.27 -11.63
C PHE A 327 -13.78 -4.21 -12.83
N ARG A 328 -12.98 -5.27 -12.65
CA ARG A 328 -12.59 -6.18 -13.72
C ARG A 328 -13.70 -7.19 -13.98
N LEU A 329 -14.37 -7.66 -12.93
CA LEU A 329 -15.62 -8.42 -13.05
C LEU A 329 -16.72 -7.62 -13.74
N ALA A 330 -16.93 -6.37 -13.35
CA ALA A 330 -17.89 -5.49 -14.01
C ALA A 330 -17.55 -5.23 -15.49
N GLY A 331 -16.26 -5.08 -15.82
CA GLY A 331 -15.80 -4.97 -17.20
C GLY A 331 -16.08 -6.24 -18.02
N LEU A 332 -15.83 -7.42 -17.46
CA LEU A 332 -16.18 -8.69 -18.10
C LEU A 332 -17.69 -8.81 -18.29
N GLY A 333 -18.48 -8.35 -17.31
CA GLY A 333 -19.94 -8.27 -17.40
C GLY A 333 -20.40 -7.39 -18.57
N ARG A 334 -19.80 -6.21 -18.75
CA ARG A 334 -20.06 -5.35 -19.92
C ARG A 334 -19.72 -6.03 -21.23
N VAL A 335 -18.56 -6.70 -21.32
CA VAL A 335 -18.17 -7.45 -22.53
C VAL A 335 -19.19 -8.55 -22.83
N ALA A 336 -19.65 -9.29 -21.81
CA ALA A 336 -20.68 -10.31 -21.96
C ALA A 336 -22.03 -9.74 -22.44
N LEU A 337 -22.42 -8.54 -21.98
CA LEU A 337 -23.61 -7.84 -22.51
C LEU A 337 -23.44 -7.50 -23.99
N LEU A 338 -22.29 -6.95 -24.37
CA LEU A 338 -21.99 -6.52 -25.74
C LEU A 338 -21.93 -7.70 -26.73
N THR A 339 -21.63 -8.91 -26.25
CA THR A 339 -21.60 -10.14 -27.06
C THR A 339 -22.90 -10.97 -26.95
N GLY A 340 -23.90 -10.51 -26.19
CA GLY A 340 -25.21 -11.17 -26.07
C GLY A 340 -25.28 -12.29 -25.03
N ALA A 341 -24.25 -12.50 -24.23
CA ALA A 341 -24.20 -13.48 -23.13
C ALA A 341 -24.84 -12.92 -21.84
N VAL A 342 -26.14 -12.60 -21.90
CA VAL A 342 -26.86 -11.88 -20.81
C VAL A 342 -26.82 -12.63 -19.47
N GLY A 343 -26.86 -13.97 -19.48
CA GLY A 343 -26.76 -14.77 -18.25
C GLY A 343 -25.39 -14.66 -17.56
N GLU A 344 -24.31 -14.72 -18.35
CA GLU A 344 -22.94 -14.55 -17.85
C GLU A 344 -22.71 -13.12 -17.35
N ALA A 345 -23.19 -12.13 -18.10
CA ALA A 345 -23.14 -10.73 -17.68
C ALA A 345 -23.75 -10.51 -16.30
N ARG A 346 -24.93 -11.08 -16.07
CA ARG A 346 -25.62 -10.98 -14.77
C ARG A 346 -24.81 -11.56 -13.63
N ASP A 347 -24.26 -12.77 -13.78
CA ASP A 347 -23.42 -13.40 -12.76
C ASP A 347 -22.19 -12.55 -12.42
N LEU A 348 -21.53 -12.02 -13.45
CA LEU A 348 -20.33 -11.19 -13.28
C LEU A 348 -20.62 -9.88 -12.54
N HIS A 349 -21.71 -9.19 -12.89
CA HIS A 349 -22.14 -7.97 -12.21
C HIS A 349 -22.59 -8.23 -10.77
N GLU A 350 -23.35 -9.31 -10.51
CA GLU A 350 -23.76 -9.69 -9.16
C GLU A 350 -22.55 -10.00 -8.27
N ARG A 351 -21.53 -10.70 -8.79
CA ARG A 351 -20.28 -10.97 -8.08
C ARG A 351 -19.44 -9.72 -7.85
N ALA A 352 -19.38 -8.82 -8.82
CA ALA A 352 -18.71 -7.52 -8.67
C ALA A 352 -19.35 -6.73 -7.52
N LEU A 353 -20.69 -6.62 -7.51
CA LEU A 353 -21.43 -5.87 -6.50
C LEU A 353 -21.28 -6.45 -5.10
N ASP A 354 -21.36 -7.78 -4.96
CA ASP A 354 -21.15 -8.46 -3.68
C ASP A 354 -19.72 -8.23 -3.14
N LEU A 355 -18.72 -8.25 -4.02
CA LEU A 355 -17.35 -7.96 -3.63
C LEU A 355 -17.16 -6.50 -3.22
N ALA A 356 -17.69 -5.55 -3.99
CA ALA A 356 -17.61 -4.12 -3.69
C ALA A 356 -18.22 -3.80 -2.31
N ARG A 357 -19.40 -4.36 -2.02
CA ARG A 357 -20.08 -4.21 -0.71
C ARG A 357 -19.30 -4.81 0.44
N ARG A 358 -18.76 -6.03 0.28
CA ARG A 358 -17.95 -6.69 1.32
C ARG A 358 -16.71 -5.88 1.69
N HIS A 359 -16.15 -5.12 0.76
CA HIS A 359 -14.97 -4.29 0.97
C HIS A 359 -15.28 -2.79 1.12
N ALA A 360 -16.55 -2.41 1.25
CA ALA A 360 -17.01 -1.03 1.40
C ALA A 360 -16.44 -0.06 0.33
N ALA A 361 -16.31 -0.54 -0.91
CA ALA A 361 -15.72 0.20 -2.02
C ALA A 361 -16.81 0.92 -2.82
N ARG A 362 -17.23 2.11 -2.36
CA ARG A 362 -18.36 2.86 -2.95
C ARG A 362 -18.25 3.08 -4.46
N SER A 363 -17.08 3.48 -4.96
CA SER A 363 -16.87 3.66 -6.41
C SER A 363 -17.02 2.33 -7.17
N ALA A 364 -16.59 1.20 -6.61
CA ALA A 364 -16.79 -0.09 -7.23
C ALA A 364 -18.26 -0.53 -7.22
N GLU A 365 -19.05 -0.14 -6.21
CA GLU A 365 -20.50 -0.39 -6.18
C GLU A 365 -21.26 0.39 -7.25
N GLU A 366 -20.81 1.59 -7.62
CA GLU A 366 -21.44 2.40 -8.68
C GLU A 366 -21.20 1.83 -10.09
N PHE A 367 -20.10 1.10 -10.28
CA PHE A 367 -19.71 0.50 -11.55
C PHE A 367 -20.14 -0.96 -11.72
N ALA A 368 -20.45 -1.66 -10.63
CA ALA A 368 -20.86 -3.06 -10.61
C ALA A 368 -22.35 -3.22 -10.93
#